data_AF-A0A177FN42-F1
#
_entry.id   AF-A0A177FN42-F1
#
_cell.length_a   1.000
_cell.length_b   1.000
_cell.length_c   1.000
_cell.angle_alpha   90.00
_cell.angle_beta   90.00
_cell.angle_gamma   90.00
#
_symmetry.space_group_name_H-M   'P 1'
#
loop_
_entity.id
_entity.type
_entity.pdbx_description
1 polymer ?
#
loop_
_entity_poly.entity_id
_entity_poly.type
_entity_poly.pdbx_seq_one_letter_code
_entity_poly.pdbx_strand_id
1 'polypeptide(L)'
;MGFEPETYYLGPNKHCPNNDMPVLIYRDCLPLPLSEAKTTEFLESHAWEKKGTWGHIAYRHFHPNTHECYGIFQGESRILVGCGTNDTSGGEEIEVHAGDVIVLPAGTGHCCLQSSTDYRYIGVYPEYIDHLDEKSKSFQCEYRMASLLRRLLSTTPPEIANATIRRMNLNSADLPKIFLPPVNRSMQTLDKSFFRKVVPLAAATIPDVRQITAIRRELEKSQDLLRVSPIKPLRDDDSVGQGAKCLLLRPGIDANERKTWSQTISRLVEERLASLRPYDLTLTYDDWTMHNILEAVLPEIPEEEKETPAGFAQVGHVAHVNLREAYLPYKYIIGQILVDKNPNITTVINKTFDVGTESVFRTFPYEVIAGPDDLDVTVHESGCEFKFNFGKVYWNSRLGTEHSRLFEQFKEGEAVCDVMAGVGPFAVPAGKRKVFVRANDLNPDSYQSLEDAIKSNKVSDFVSASCEDGRAFIRTATRDLQHSPREARLPSKLKISRKLTKEEMQARRKEADAAAKVLKEPNAFAHYVMNLPASAIEFLDAFRGLYHGREAEFKPHTSRGLPLIHLYLFQTKFASEEEEIQEICERISQHIGAPVKFDDPELDMQVRFVRLVAPKKKMFCASFRIPASVAFAQP
;
A
#
# COMPACT_ATOMS: atom_id res chain seq x y z
N MET A 1 22.66 -4.08 -21.71
CA MET A 1 21.21 -4.28 -21.95
C MET A 1 20.66 -4.97 -20.72
N GLY A 2 19.71 -4.37 -20.01
CA GLY A 2 18.94 -5.18 -19.07
C GLY A 2 17.79 -5.81 -19.83
N PHE A 3 17.49 -7.06 -19.53
CA PHE A 3 16.38 -7.81 -20.10
C PHE A 3 15.06 -7.15 -19.64
N GLU A 4 14.19 -6.76 -20.57
CA GLU A 4 12.79 -6.44 -20.28
C GLU A 4 12.00 -7.74 -20.41
N PRO A 5 11.25 -8.16 -19.37
CA PRO A 5 10.55 -9.43 -19.43
C PRO A 5 9.27 -9.31 -20.25
N GLU A 6 8.89 -10.40 -20.91
CA GLU A 6 7.50 -10.61 -21.34
C GLU A 6 6.62 -10.76 -20.09
N THR A 7 5.45 -10.12 -20.10
CA THR A 7 4.55 -10.09 -18.94
C THR A 7 3.18 -10.67 -19.27
N TYR A 8 2.73 -11.63 -18.48
CA TYR A 8 1.43 -12.27 -18.67
C TYR A 8 0.58 -12.09 -17.40
N TYR A 9 -0.51 -11.34 -17.51
CA TYR A 9 -1.47 -11.14 -16.42
C TYR A 9 -2.54 -12.21 -16.49
N LEU A 10 -2.70 -12.95 -15.40
CA LEU A 10 -3.60 -14.09 -15.32
C LEU A 10 -4.63 -13.81 -14.23
N GLY A 11 -5.92 -13.78 -14.59
CA GLY A 11 -6.98 -13.56 -13.62
C GLY A 11 -7.24 -14.81 -12.76
N PRO A 12 -7.73 -14.64 -11.52
CA PRO A 12 -8.15 -15.75 -10.67
C PRO A 12 -9.23 -16.60 -11.36
N ASN A 13 -9.13 -17.92 -11.20
CA ASN A 13 -10.15 -18.84 -11.70
C ASN A 13 -10.58 -19.85 -10.62
N LYS A 14 -11.52 -20.73 -10.94
CA LYS A 14 -12.12 -21.68 -9.99
C LYS A 14 -11.13 -22.70 -9.42
N HIS A 15 -10.10 -23.05 -10.18
CA HIS A 15 -9.17 -24.14 -9.89
C HIS A 15 -7.73 -23.66 -9.65
N CYS A 16 -7.49 -22.36 -9.79
CA CYS A 16 -6.20 -21.74 -9.59
C CYS A 16 -6.36 -20.28 -9.14
N PRO A 17 -5.73 -19.86 -8.02
CA PRO A 17 -5.86 -18.50 -7.52
C PRO A 17 -5.35 -17.43 -8.48
N ASN A 18 -4.30 -17.72 -9.28
CA ASN A 18 -3.60 -16.81 -10.19
C ASN A 18 -3.40 -15.40 -9.59
N ASN A 19 -2.21 -15.16 -9.08
CA ASN A 19 -1.84 -13.90 -8.43
C ASN A 19 -2.14 -12.67 -9.31
N ASP A 20 -2.48 -11.54 -8.68
CA ASP A 20 -2.65 -10.26 -9.39
C ASP A 20 -1.34 -9.73 -10.01
N MET A 21 -0.18 -10.25 -9.57
CA MET A 21 1.12 -10.01 -10.21
C MET A 21 1.26 -10.82 -11.52
N PRO A 22 1.93 -10.27 -12.55
CA PRO A 22 2.13 -10.98 -13.81
C PRO A 22 3.19 -12.08 -13.69
N VAL A 23 3.05 -13.13 -14.50
CA VAL A 23 4.15 -14.03 -14.85
C VAL A 23 5.16 -13.26 -15.68
N LEU A 24 6.45 -13.46 -15.39
CA LEU A 24 7.54 -12.78 -16.09
C LEU A 24 8.44 -13.80 -16.79
N ILE A 25 8.81 -13.51 -18.04
CA ILE A 25 9.78 -14.32 -18.79
C ILE A 25 10.90 -13.43 -19.31
N TYR A 26 12.12 -13.73 -18.88
CA TYR A 26 13.33 -13.08 -19.34
C TYR A 26 14.00 -13.96 -20.38
N ARG A 27 14.05 -13.46 -21.62
CA ARG A 27 14.67 -14.18 -22.73
C ARG A 27 16.20 -14.10 -22.68
N ASP A 28 16.86 -15.23 -22.89
CA ASP A 28 18.32 -15.32 -23.08
C ASP A 28 19.17 -14.56 -22.04
N CYS A 29 18.81 -14.68 -20.76
CA CYS A 29 19.43 -13.93 -19.67
C CYS A 29 20.43 -14.73 -18.82
N LEU A 30 20.51 -16.05 -19.01
CA LEU A 30 21.45 -16.89 -18.28
C LEU A 30 22.90 -16.73 -18.80
N PRO A 31 23.90 -16.80 -17.91
CA PRO A 31 25.30 -16.68 -18.30
C PRO A 31 25.80 -17.88 -19.11
N LEU A 32 26.63 -17.61 -20.12
CA LEU A 32 27.26 -18.65 -20.93
C LEU A 32 28.52 -19.25 -20.26
N PRO A 33 28.85 -20.53 -20.53
CA PRO A 33 28.02 -21.52 -21.20
C PRO A 33 26.81 -21.92 -20.35
N LEU A 34 25.68 -22.19 -21.02
CA LEU A 34 24.47 -22.67 -20.37
C LEU A 34 24.75 -24.04 -19.76
N SER A 35 24.77 -24.08 -18.43
CA SER A 35 25.06 -25.28 -17.64
C SER A 35 24.34 -25.20 -16.31
N GLU A 36 24.10 -26.36 -15.70
CA GLU A 36 23.42 -26.42 -14.41
C GLU A 36 24.16 -25.62 -13.32
N ALA A 37 25.49 -25.75 -13.27
CA ALA A 37 26.33 -25.07 -12.28
C ALA A 37 26.23 -23.54 -12.40
N LYS A 38 26.45 -22.98 -13.60
CA LYS A 38 26.39 -21.52 -13.83
C LYS A 38 24.99 -20.94 -13.65
N THR A 39 23.97 -21.71 -14.00
CA THR A 39 22.56 -21.32 -13.81
C THR A 39 22.20 -21.29 -12.32
N THR A 40 22.67 -22.28 -11.56
CA THR A 40 22.49 -22.31 -10.09
C THR A 40 23.15 -21.09 -9.45
N GLU A 41 24.44 -20.87 -9.74
CA GLU A 41 25.20 -19.74 -9.20
C GLU A 41 24.56 -18.39 -9.54
N PHE A 42 24.12 -18.22 -10.79
CA PHE A 42 23.43 -17.01 -11.23
C PHE A 42 22.13 -16.78 -10.45
N LEU A 43 21.28 -17.79 -10.30
CA LEU A 43 20.01 -17.64 -9.61
C LEU A 43 20.19 -17.42 -8.10
N GLU A 44 21.12 -18.14 -7.45
CA GLU A 44 21.34 -18.06 -6.00
C GLU A 44 22.05 -16.78 -5.55
N SER A 45 22.84 -16.15 -6.42
CA SER A 45 23.49 -14.85 -6.14
C SER A 45 22.52 -13.68 -5.89
N HIS A 46 21.21 -13.95 -5.95
CA HIS A 46 20.15 -12.97 -5.84
C HIS A 46 19.10 -13.31 -4.76
N ALA A 47 19.52 -13.99 -3.69
CA ALA A 47 18.69 -14.40 -2.55
C ALA A 47 17.54 -15.35 -2.93
N TRP A 48 17.82 -16.22 -3.89
CA TRP A 48 17.04 -17.42 -4.18
C TRP A 48 17.86 -18.64 -3.76
N GLU A 49 17.20 -19.73 -3.41
CA GLU A 49 17.82 -20.98 -2.98
C GLU A 49 17.35 -22.10 -3.93
N LYS A 50 18.30 -22.86 -4.48
CA LYS A 50 18.00 -24.00 -5.33
C LYS A 50 17.34 -25.11 -4.53
N LYS A 51 16.20 -25.60 -5.01
CA LYS A 51 15.52 -26.77 -4.44
C LYS A 51 15.60 -28.01 -5.32
N GLY A 52 15.99 -27.86 -6.59
CA GLY A 52 16.17 -29.00 -7.48
C GLY A 52 16.43 -28.63 -8.92
N THR A 53 16.60 -29.69 -9.71
CA THR A 53 16.73 -29.64 -11.17
C THR A 53 15.69 -30.57 -11.74
N TRP A 54 14.87 -30.06 -12.66
CA TRP A 54 13.71 -30.77 -13.19
C TRP A 54 13.70 -30.76 -14.71
N GLY A 55 12.82 -31.58 -15.29
CA GLY A 55 12.57 -31.64 -16.73
C GLY A 55 11.07 -31.54 -17.00
N HIS A 56 10.56 -32.39 -17.89
CA HIS A 56 9.14 -32.38 -18.25
C HIS A 56 8.20 -32.70 -17.06
N ILE A 57 7.32 -31.77 -16.69
CA ILE A 57 6.26 -31.98 -15.69
C ILE A 57 4.90 -31.73 -16.34
N ALA A 58 4.20 -32.82 -16.69
CA ALA A 58 2.96 -32.77 -17.47
C ALA A 58 1.71 -32.37 -16.66
N TYR A 59 1.73 -32.57 -15.34
CA TYR A 59 0.56 -32.32 -14.50
C TYR A 59 0.50 -30.85 -14.07
N ARG A 60 -0.70 -30.28 -14.12
CA ARG A 60 -0.98 -28.90 -13.71
C ARG A 60 -0.93 -28.77 -12.20
N HIS A 61 -0.11 -27.85 -11.73
CA HIS A 61 0.07 -27.55 -10.32
C HIS A 61 0.33 -26.05 -10.12
N PHE A 62 0.27 -25.62 -8.88
CA PHE A 62 0.71 -24.30 -8.46
C PHE A 62 1.25 -24.38 -7.05
N HIS A 63 2.11 -23.42 -6.69
CA HIS A 63 2.58 -23.25 -5.33
C HIS A 63 1.67 -22.24 -4.61
N PRO A 64 0.92 -22.63 -3.56
CA PRO A 64 -0.08 -21.76 -2.96
C PRO A 64 0.52 -20.52 -2.28
N ASN A 65 1.72 -20.68 -1.68
CA ASN A 65 2.28 -19.70 -0.74
C ASN A 65 3.72 -19.26 -1.07
N THR A 66 4.31 -19.72 -2.18
CA THR A 66 5.68 -19.34 -2.58
C THR A 66 5.73 -18.97 -4.04
N HIS A 67 6.49 -17.91 -4.35
CA HIS A 67 6.94 -17.66 -5.71
C HIS A 67 7.93 -18.73 -6.13
N GLU A 68 7.94 -19.02 -7.42
CA GLU A 68 8.88 -19.93 -8.03
C GLU A 68 9.60 -19.20 -9.16
N CYS A 69 10.90 -19.41 -9.26
CA CYS A 69 11.70 -18.94 -10.38
C CYS A 69 12.44 -20.14 -10.96
N TYR A 70 12.49 -20.27 -12.28
CA TYR A 70 13.36 -21.27 -12.91
C TYR A 70 14.18 -20.73 -14.06
N GLY A 71 15.43 -21.19 -14.13
CA GLY A 71 16.34 -20.95 -15.24
C GLY A 71 16.50 -22.19 -16.09
N ILE A 72 16.23 -22.06 -17.39
CA ILE A 72 16.29 -23.15 -18.36
C ILE A 72 17.70 -23.17 -18.96
N PHE A 73 18.48 -24.21 -18.67
CA PHE A 73 19.86 -24.30 -19.16
C PHE A 73 20.04 -25.32 -20.29
N GLN A 74 19.01 -26.12 -20.59
CA GLN A 74 19.05 -27.12 -21.66
C GLN A 74 17.67 -27.37 -22.27
N GLY A 75 17.61 -27.56 -23.58
CA GLY A 75 16.41 -27.92 -24.33
C GLY A 75 15.38 -26.80 -24.45
N GLU A 76 14.16 -27.18 -24.83
CA GLU A 76 13.02 -26.28 -25.00
C GLU A 76 11.71 -26.92 -24.50
N SER A 77 10.75 -26.09 -24.15
CA SER A 77 9.43 -26.52 -23.68
C SER A 77 8.34 -25.56 -24.13
N ARG A 78 7.13 -26.08 -24.29
CA ARG A 78 5.91 -25.30 -24.36
C ARG A 78 5.15 -25.49 -23.06
N ILE A 79 5.08 -24.44 -22.27
CA ILE A 79 4.41 -24.42 -20.97
C ILE A 79 3.01 -23.84 -21.10
N LEU A 80 2.09 -24.30 -20.26
CA LEU A 80 0.78 -23.68 -20.07
C LEU A 80 0.80 -22.96 -18.73
N VAL A 81 0.39 -21.70 -18.68
CA VAL A 81 0.23 -20.93 -17.43
C VAL A 81 -1.20 -20.45 -17.25
N GLY A 82 -1.64 -20.27 -16.00
CA GLY A 82 -2.97 -19.73 -15.65
C GLY A 82 -4.09 -20.75 -15.53
N CYS A 83 -3.79 -22.04 -15.67
CA CYS A 83 -4.75 -23.15 -15.58
C CYS A 83 -4.43 -24.09 -14.42
N GLY A 84 -5.42 -24.33 -13.56
CA GLY A 84 -5.40 -25.33 -12.50
C GLY A 84 -5.68 -26.74 -13.01
N THR A 85 -5.58 -27.71 -12.10
CA THR A 85 -5.66 -29.15 -12.40
C THR A 85 -6.95 -29.56 -13.10
N ASN A 86 -8.08 -28.92 -12.78
CA ASN A 86 -9.40 -29.28 -13.30
C ASN A 86 -9.95 -28.30 -14.35
N ASP A 87 -9.17 -27.30 -14.77
CA ASP A 87 -9.61 -26.39 -15.83
C ASP A 87 -9.67 -27.12 -17.18
N THR A 88 -10.72 -26.90 -17.97
CA THR A 88 -10.87 -27.53 -19.30
C THR A 88 -10.58 -26.56 -20.45
N SER A 89 -10.45 -25.26 -20.17
CA SER A 89 -10.09 -24.22 -21.13
C SER A 89 -9.55 -22.98 -20.39
N GLY A 90 -8.82 -22.11 -21.10
CA GLY A 90 -8.17 -20.91 -20.55
C GLY A 90 -6.64 -21.04 -20.49
N GLY A 91 -6.00 -20.07 -19.85
CA GLY A 91 -4.54 -19.98 -19.70
C GLY A 91 -3.81 -19.51 -20.96
N GLU A 92 -2.50 -19.37 -20.86
CA GLU A 92 -1.61 -18.92 -21.93
C GLU A 92 -0.56 -20.01 -22.20
N GLU A 93 -0.41 -20.40 -23.47
CA GLU A 93 0.66 -21.30 -23.91
C GLU A 93 1.89 -20.48 -24.30
N ILE A 94 3.05 -20.82 -23.74
CA ILE A 94 4.28 -20.07 -23.93
C ILE A 94 5.42 -21.01 -24.28
N GLU A 95 6.14 -20.70 -25.36
CA GLU A 95 7.37 -21.40 -25.74
C GLU A 95 8.56 -20.81 -24.99
N VAL A 96 9.42 -21.68 -24.46
CA VAL A 96 10.54 -21.34 -23.59
C VAL A 96 11.76 -22.20 -23.95
N HIS A 97 12.95 -21.63 -23.92
CA HIS A 97 14.17 -22.29 -24.39
C HIS A 97 15.36 -22.08 -23.46
N ALA A 98 16.40 -22.88 -23.66
CA ALA A 98 17.67 -22.73 -22.95
C ALA A 98 18.20 -21.29 -23.08
N GLY A 99 18.47 -20.64 -21.95
CA GLY A 99 18.80 -19.22 -21.85
C GLY A 99 17.75 -18.42 -21.09
N ASP A 100 16.51 -18.90 -21.03
CA ASP A 100 15.39 -18.17 -20.44
C ASP A 100 15.31 -18.34 -18.91
N VAL A 101 14.80 -17.31 -18.24
CA VAL A 101 14.39 -17.35 -16.82
C VAL A 101 12.93 -16.96 -16.68
N ILE A 102 12.18 -17.76 -15.93
CA ILE A 102 10.75 -17.57 -15.72
C ILE A 102 10.48 -17.36 -14.24
N VAL A 103 9.61 -16.41 -13.94
CA VAL A 103 9.17 -16.10 -12.57
C VAL A 103 7.66 -16.24 -12.49
N LEU A 104 7.22 -17.16 -11.65
CA LEU A 104 5.84 -17.47 -11.39
C LEU A 104 5.41 -16.95 -10.01
N PRO A 105 4.44 -16.03 -9.98
CA PRO A 105 3.80 -15.64 -8.73
C PRO A 105 3.15 -16.82 -7.98
N ALA A 106 2.97 -16.64 -6.67
CA ALA A 106 2.36 -17.66 -5.83
C ALA A 106 0.90 -17.80 -6.22
N GLY A 107 0.43 -19.03 -6.41
CA GLY A 107 -0.89 -19.32 -6.92
C GLY A 107 -1.00 -19.38 -8.43
N THR A 108 0.09 -19.19 -9.20
CA THR A 108 0.07 -19.35 -10.67
C THR A 108 0.09 -20.82 -11.08
N GLY A 109 -0.99 -21.25 -11.74
CA GLY A 109 -1.12 -22.59 -12.31
C GLY A 109 -0.19 -22.76 -13.49
N HIS A 110 0.58 -23.85 -13.53
CA HIS A 110 1.46 -24.13 -14.65
C HIS A 110 1.74 -25.63 -14.87
N CYS A 111 2.09 -25.99 -16.11
CA CYS A 111 2.66 -27.29 -16.49
C CYS A 111 3.41 -27.24 -17.82
N CYS A 112 4.18 -28.28 -18.13
CA CYS A 112 4.73 -28.52 -19.46
C CYS A 112 3.71 -29.27 -20.33
N LEU A 113 3.38 -28.74 -21.51
CA LEU A 113 2.56 -29.44 -22.50
C LEU A 113 3.41 -30.34 -23.40
N GLN A 114 4.59 -29.85 -23.78
CA GLN A 114 5.51 -30.53 -24.68
C GLN A 114 6.93 -30.03 -24.39
N SER A 115 7.95 -30.88 -24.48
CA SER A 115 9.35 -30.46 -24.34
C SER A 115 10.28 -31.33 -25.16
N SER A 116 11.49 -30.84 -25.45
CA SER A 116 12.58 -31.67 -25.96
C SER A 116 12.97 -32.75 -24.93
N THR A 117 13.58 -33.84 -25.40
CA THR A 117 13.99 -34.97 -24.54
C THR A 117 15.06 -34.58 -23.51
N ASP A 118 15.85 -33.56 -23.84
CA ASP A 118 16.95 -33.05 -23.04
C ASP A 118 16.58 -31.81 -22.22
N TYR A 119 15.31 -31.36 -22.25
CA TYR A 119 14.84 -30.20 -21.50
C TYR A 119 15.13 -30.32 -20.00
N ARG A 120 15.88 -29.35 -19.47
CA ARG A 120 16.22 -29.24 -18.04
C ARG A 120 16.22 -27.78 -17.59
N TYR A 121 15.66 -27.58 -16.40
CA TYR A 121 15.67 -26.29 -15.71
C TYR A 121 15.97 -26.45 -14.24
N ILE A 122 16.44 -25.37 -13.62
CA ILE A 122 16.68 -25.28 -12.19
C ILE A 122 15.56 -24.46 -11.58
N GLY A 123 14.86 -25.00 -10.58
CA GLY A 123 13.88 -24.23 -9.82
C GLY A 123 14.49 -23.74 -8.50
N VAL A 124 14.31 -22.46 -8.26
CA VAL A 124 14.78 -21.75 -7.09
C VAL A 124 13.60 -21.04 -6.43
N TYR A 125 13.68 -20.87 -5.11
CA TYR A 125 12.64 -20.24 -4.30
C TYR A 125 13.29 -19.17 -3.42
N PRO A 126 12.59 -18.10 -3.00
CA PRO A 126 13.20 -17.05 -2.21
C PRO A 126 13.80 -17.60 -0.91
N GLU A 127 14.98 -17.11 -0.51
CA GLU A 127 15.65 -17.53 0.73
C GLU A 127 14.75 -17.20 1.95
N TYR A 128 14.33 -18.23 2.68
CA TYR A 128 13.46 -18.12 3.84
C TYR A 128 14.29 -17.93 5.13
N ILE A 129 13.95 -16.92 5.94
CA ILE A 129 14.39 -16.86 7.34
C ILE A 129 13.46 -17.77 8.14
N ASP A 130 13.98 -18.86 8.69
CA ASP A 130 13.27 -19.96 9.38
C ASP A 130 12.51 -19.58 10.68
N HIS A 131 12.14 -18.31 10.87
CA HIS A 131 11.51 -17.82 12.11
C HIS A 131 10.13 -17.16 11.89
N LEU A 132 9.49 -17.35 10.74
CA LEU A 132 8.20 -16.75 10.40
C LEU A 132 7.15 -17.76 9.89
N ASP A 133 5.91 -17.57 10.34
CA ASP A 133 4.75 -18.44 10.06
C ASP A 133 4.22 -18.25 8.62
N GLU A 134 3.42 -19.22 8.14
CA GLU A 134 3.05 -19.37 6.72
C GLU A 134 2.27 -18.19 6.10
N LYS A 135 1.57 -17.38 6.90
CA LYS A 135 0.89 -16.16 6.41
C LYS A 135 1.80 -14.94 6.32
N SER A 136 2.87 -14.88 7.12
CA SER A 136 3.92 -13.86 6.98
C SER A 136 4.75 -14.06 5.70
N LYS A 137 4.71 -15.27 5.12
CA LYS A 137 5.41 -15.64 3.88
C LYS A 137 4.79 -15.01 2.62
N SER A 138 3.48 -14.75 2.58
CA SER A 138 2.82 -14.14 1.41
C SER A 138 3.08 -12.62 1.31
N PHE A 139 3.13 -11.92 2.44
CA PHE A 139 3.28 -10.45 2.47
C PHE A 139 4.73 -9.98 2.28
N GLN A 140 5.72 -10.78 2.72
CA GLN A 140 7.12 -10.56 2.33
C GLN A 140 7.40 -10.92 0.87
N CYS A 141 6.66 -11.88 0.29
CA CYS A 141 6.79 -12.29 -1.11
C CYS A 141 6.51 -11.11 -2.07
N GLU A 142 5.42 -10.35 -1.90
CA GLU A 142 5.09 -9.20 -2.77
C GLU A 142 6.12 -8.05 -2.70
N TYR A 143 6.60 -7.70 -1.49
CA TYR A 143 7.57 -6.61 -1.30
C TYR A 143 9.00 -7.01 -1.70
N ARG A 144 9.38 -8.28 -1.48
CA ARG A 144 10.69 -8.78 -1.89
C ARG A 144 10.75 -9.01 -3.39
N MET A 145 9.68 -9.40 -4.09
CA MET A 145 9.68 -9.57 -5.55
C MET A 145 10.14 -8.31 -6.31
N ALA A 146 9.65 -7.12 -5.94
CA ALA A 146 10.10 -5.87 -6.57
C ALA A 146 11.59 -5.53 -6.32
N SER A 147 12.16 -6.03 -5.22
CA SER A 147 13.58 -5.86 -4.85
C SER A 147 14.49 -7.00 -5.36
N LEU A 148 13.97 -8.22 -5.45
CA LEU A 148 14.64 -9.45 -5.87
C LEU A 148 14.73 -9.53 -7.40
N LEU A 149 13.67 -9.12 -8.11
CA LEU A 149 13.69 -8.91 -9.57
C LEU A 149 14.67 -7.80 -9.97
N ARG A 150 14.89 -6.80 -9.11
CA ARG A 150 15.94 -5.79 -9.30
C ARG A 150 17.35 -6.34 -9.08
N ARG A 151 17.50 -7.32 -8.18
CA ARG A 151 18.80 -7.88 -7.83
C ARG A 151 19.28 -8.91 -8.84
N LEU A 152 18.41 -9.81 -9.36
CA LEU A 152 18.69 -10.76 -10.47
C LEU A 152 19.35 -10.13 -11.71
N LEU A 153 19.35 -8.80 -11.81
CA LEU A 153 19.87 -7.99 -12.90
C LEU A 153 21.23 -7.32 -12.62
N SER A 154 21.91 -7.60 -11.49
CA SER A 154 23.22 -7.00 -11.17
C SER A 154 24.37 -8.01 -11.18
N THR A 155 24.70 -8.56 -12.34
CA THR A 155 26.00 -9.22 -12.56
C THR A 155 26.92 -8.30 -13.36
N THR A 156 27.81 -7.57 -12.66
CA THR A 156 29.22 -7.44 -13.10
C THR A 156 30.13 -6.91 -11.97
N PRO A 157 31.22 -7.63 -11.61
CA PRO A 157 32.42 -7.03 -11.03
C PRO A 157 33.17 -6.17 -12.07
N PRO A 158 34.15 -5.35 -11.66
CA PRO A 158 34.54 -4.15 -12.38
C PRO A 158 35.48 -4.45 -13.53
N GLU A 159 34.96 -4.56 -14.74
CA GLU A 159 35.73 -4.23 -15.94
C GLU A 159 34.95 -3.30 -16.86
N ILE A 160 35.68 -2.29 -17.32
CA ILE A 160 35.23 -1.12 -18.07
C ILE A 160 34.82 -1.58 -19.47
N ALA A 161 33.52 -1.82 -19.73
CA ALA A 161 32.99 -1.81 -21.09
C ALA A 161 31.44 -1.66 -21.13
N ASN A 162 31.00 -0.52 -21.67
CA ASN A 162 29.70 -0.32 -22.34
C ASN A 162 28.41 -0.48 -21.52
N ALA A 163 28.17 0.48 -20.61
CA ALA A 163 26.87 0.73 -20.01
C ALA A 163 25.82 1.16 -21.06
N THR A 164 24.79 0.34 -21.27
CA THR A 164 23.49 0.81 -21.79
C THR A 164 22.80 1.57 -20.65
N ILE A 165 22.76 2.90 -20.71
CA ILE A 165 22.21 3.73 -19.62
C ILE A 165 20.67 3.68 -19.67
N ARG A 166 20.10 2.70 -18.95
CA ARG A 166 18.71 2.76 -18.47
C ARG A 166 18.51 4.08 -17.70
N ARG A 167 17.30 4.64 -17.74
CA ARG A 167 16.99 5.86 -16.98
C ARG A 167 17.28 5.63 -15.49
N MET A 168 18.34 6.22 -14.98
CA MET A 168 18.76 6.13 -13.59
C MET A 168 17.88 7.04 -12.74
N ASN A 169 17.51 6.57 -11.56
CA ASN A 169 16.91 7.41 -10.53
C ASN A 169 18.03 7.91 -9.60
N LEU A 170 17.93 9.10 -9.02
CA LEU A 170 18.87 9.53 -7.97
C LEU A 170 18.89 8.60 -6.74
N ASN A 171 17.87 7.78 -6.53
CA ASN A 171 17.84 6.73 -5.51
C ASN A 171 18.37 5.38 -6.00
N SER A 172 18.96 5.31 -7.20
CA SER A 172 19.44 4.05 -7.76
C SER A 172 20.77 3.64 -7.13
N ALA A 173 20.93 2.37 -6.80
CA ALA A 173 22.17 1.84 -6.20
C ALA A 173 23.39 1.96 -7.14
N ASP A 174 23.14 1.99 -8.45
CA ASP A 174 24.11 2.19 -9.52
C ASP A 174 24.34 3.67 -9.89
N LEU A 175 23.80 4.62 -9.13
CA LEU A 175 24.01 6.04 -9.39
C LEU A 175 25.52 6.36 -9.41
N PRO A 176 26.06 6.92 -10.50
CA PRO A 176 27.47 7.28 -10.55
C PRO A 176 27.85 8.23 -9.41
N LYS A 177 29.00 7.98 -8.76
CA LYS A 177 29.47 8.78 -7.60
C LYS A 177 29.53 10.29 -7.87
N ILE A 178 29.70 10.70 -9.13
CA ILE A 178 29.68 12.10 -9.53
C ILE A 178 28.32 12.78 -9.27
N PHE A 179 27.21 12.04 -9.22
CA PHE A 179 25.87 12.56 -8.91
C PHE A 179 25.47 12.41 -7.43
N LEU A 180 26.25 11.67 -6.62
CA LEU A 180 25.99 11.59 -5.17
C LEU A 180 26.19 12.96 -4.50
N PRO A 181 25.38 13.32 -3.50
CA PRO A 181 25.55 14.57 -2.76
C PRO A 181 26.89 14.61 -2.01
N PRO A 182 27.43 15.81 -1.71
CA PRO A 182 28.49 15.98 -0.72
C PRO A 182 28.05 15.38 0.63
N VAL A 183 28.98 14.74 1.34
CA VAL A 183 28.70 14.04 2.61
C VAL A 183 29.22 14.87 3.79
N ASN A 184 28.37 15.09 4.80
CA ASN A 184 28.76 15.69 6.08
C ASN A 184 27.89 15.12 7.20
N ARG A 185 28.38 14.05 7.82
CA ARG A 185 27.70 13.35 8.92
C ARG A 185 27.89 14.01 10.28
N SER A 186 28.59 15.14 10.33
CA SER A 186 28.78 15.94 11.54
C SER A 186 27.89 17.19 11.52
N MET A 187 27.01 17.31 10.53
CA MET A 187 26.10 18.44 10.37
C MET A 187 25.12 18.51 11.56
N GLN A 188 25.17 19.62 12.30
CA GLN A 188 24.28 19.89 13.45
C GLN A 188 23.07 20.75 13.08
N THR A 189 23.22 21.60 12.07
CA THR A 189 22.17 22.44 11.50
C THR A 189 22.16 22.26 9.99
N LEU A 190 20.99 22.19 9.37
CA LEU A 190 20.86 21.96 7.93
C LEU A 190 21.41 23.16 7.14
N ASP A 191 22.59 23.01 6.56
CA ASP A 191 23.16 23.96 5.60
C ASP A 191 22.84 23.49 4.18
N LYS A 192 21.84 24.11 3.54
CA LYS A 192 21.44 23.80 2.16
C LYS A 192 22.53 24.16 1.14
N SER A 193 23.38 25.14 1.45
CA SER A 193 24.45 25.58 0.53
C SER A 193 25.58 24.56 0.42
N PHE A 194 25.78 23.74 1.47
CA PHE A 194 26.73 22.63 1.49
C PHE A 194 26.49 21.63 0.36
N PHE A 195 25.23 21.47 -0.06
CA PHE A 195 24.88 20.54 -1.12
C PHE A 195 25.29 21.04 -2.51
N ARG A 196 25.77 22.28 -2.68
CA ARG A 196 26.20 22.76 -4.00
C ARG A 196 27.35 21.90 -4.56
N LYS A 197 27.10 21.20 -5.67
CA LYS A 197 28.08 20.36 -6.37
C LYS A 197 28.09 20.65 -7.86
N VAL A 198 29.27 20.78 -8.45
CA VAL A 198 29.43 20.90 -9.91
C VAL A 198 29.79 19.53 -10.47
N VAL A 199 29.01 19.08 -11.46
CA VAL A 199 29.23 17.84 -12.20
C VAL A 199 29.68 18.22 -13.62
N PRO A 200 30.96 18.00 -13.98
CA PRO A 200 31.44 18.30 -15.32
C PRO A 200 30.85 17.28 -16.31
N LEU A 201 30.21 17.78 -17.35
CA LEU A 201 29.57 17.02 -18.43
C LEU A 201 29.89 17.65 -19.79
N ALA A 202 29.45 16.99 -20.86
CA ALA A 202 29.35 17.59 -22.18
C ALA A 202 27.88 17.93 -22.49
N ALA A 203 27.66 18.96 -23.30
CA ALA A 203 26.34 19.30 -23.83
C ALA A 203 26.39 19.40 -25.36
N ALA A 204 25.34 18.87 -26.00
CA ALA A 204 25.10 19.04 -27.42
C ALA A 204 24.20 20.27 -27.63
N THR A 205 24.79 21.36 -28.10
CA THR A 205 24.10 22.61 -28.44
C THR A 205 23.40 22.46 -29.79
N ILE A 206 22.11 22.78 -29.83
CA ILE A 206 21.27 22.61 -31.02
C ILE A 206 20.89 24.00 -31.54
N PRO A 207 21.42 24.43 -32.71
CA PRO A 207 21.15 25.76 -33.25
C PRO A 207 19.70 25.96 -33.67
N ASP A 208 19.06 24.92 -34.23
CA ASP A 208 17.67 24.96 -34.69
C ASP A 208 16.73 24.29 -33.67
N VAL A 209 15.98 25.12 -32.94
CA VAL A 209 15.02 24.70 -31.91
C VAL A 209 13.98 23.68 -32.45
N ARG A 210 13.66 23.72 -33.74
CA ARG A 210 12.71 22.78 -34.37
C ARG A 210 13.23 21.34 -34.40
N GLN A 211 14.55 21.16 -34.36
CA GLN A 211 15.20 19.85 -34.44
C GLN A 211 15.43 19.20 -33.08
N ILE A 212 15.20 19.91 -31.97
CA ILE A 212 15.45 19.40 -30.61
C ILE A 212 14.79 18.05 -30.37
N THR A 213 13.53 17.89 -30.77
CA THR A 213 12.79 16.64 -30.57
C THR A 213 13.39 15.48 -31.36
N ALA A 214 13.84 15.73 -32.59
CA ALA A 214 14.45 14.71 -33.44
C ALA A 214 15.83 14.30 -32.89
N ILE A 215 16.70 15.28 -32.65
CA ILE A 215 18.06 15.05 -32.11
C ILE A 215 17.99 14.40 -30.73
N ARG A 216 17.05 14.81 -29.88
CA ARG A 216 16.83 14.17 -28.58
C ARG A 216 16.50 12.69 -28.72
N ARG A 217 15.61 12.31 -29.64
CA ARG A 217 15.26 10.90 -29.88
C ARG A 217 16.46 10.09 -30.38
N GLU A 218 17.31 10.70 -31.20
CA GLU A 218 18.54 10.06 -31.69
C GLU A 218 19.55 9.83 -30.57
N LEU A 219 19.83 10.86 -29.74
CA LEU A 219 20.70 10.75 -28.56
C LEU A 219 20.12 9.80 -27.50
N GLU A 220 18.80 9.71 -27.40
CA GLU A 220 18.10 8.72 -26.58
C GLU A 220 18.33 7.30 -27.13
N LYS A 221 18.22 7.10 -28.45
CA LYS A 221 18.44 5.80 -29.08
C LYS A 221 19.89 5.35 -28.95
N SER A 222 20.85 6.26 -29.12
CA SER A 222 22.28 5.99 -28.99
C SER A 222 22.78 5.89 -27.55
N GLN A 223 21.91 6.12 -26.56
CA GLN A 223 22.24 6.15 -25.12
C GLN A 223 23.24 7.26 -24.73
N ASP A 224 23.37 8.30 -25.53
CA ASP A 224 24.29 9.41 -25.26
C ASP A 224 23.66 10.51 -24.40
N LEU A 225 22.34 10.57 -24.31
CA LEU A 225 21.64 11.56 -23.50
C LEU A 225 21.82 11.29 -22.00
N LEU A 226 21.98 12.35 -21.19
CA LEU A 226 21.91 12.24 -19.73
C LEU A 226 20.51 11.77 -19.30
N ARG A 227 20.43 10.64 -18.59
CA ARG A 227 19.18 10.01 -18.18
C ARG A 227 19.12 9.77 -16.67
N VAL A 228 19.29 10.84 -15.87
CA VAL A 228 19.21 10.79 -14.40
C VAL A 228 17.95 11.54 -13.95
N SER A 229 16.93 10.85 -13.44
CA SER A 229 15.71 11.46 -12.92
C SER A 229 15.91 11.93 -11.47
N PRO A 230 15.49 13.15 -11.08
CA PRO A 230 14.64 14.11 -11.82
C PRO A 230 15.39 15.15 -12.67
N ILE A 231 16.72 15.05 -12.82
CA ILE A 231 17.53 16.00 -13.59
C ILE A 231 17.10 15.98 -15.07
N LYS A 232 16.53 17.10 -15.52
CA LYS A 232 16.11 17.25 -16.93
C LYS A 232 17.34 17.47 -17.81
N PRO A 233 17.53 16.72 -18.92
CA PRO A 233 18.69 16.88 -19.78
C PRO A 233 18.62 18.09 -20.71
N LEU A 234 17.44 18.66 -20.96
CA LEU A 234 17.30 19.88 -21.76
C LEU A 234 17.61 21.10 -20.90
N ARG A 235 18.49 21.97 -21.39
CA ARG A 235 18.92 23.21 -20.74
C ARG A 235 18.91 24.38 -21.73
N ASP A 236 18.83 25.58 -21.18
CA ASP A 236 19.12 26.80 -21.91
C ASP A 236 20.63 26.92 -22.18
N ASP A 237 20.98 27.47 -23.32
CA ASP A 237 22.36 27.69 -23.72
C ASP A 237 22.67 29.17 -23.97
N ASP A 238 22.99 29.88 -22.89
CA ASP A 238 23.30 31.30 -22.93
C ASP A 238 24.64 31.62 -23.65
N SER A 239 25.45 30.60 -23.97
CA SER A 239 26.77 30.80 -24.60
C SER A 239 26.71 31.06 -26.10
N VAL A 240 25.58 30.76 -26.75
CA VAL A 240 25.41 30.85 -28.23
C VAL A 240 24.39 31.93 -28.63
N GLY A 241 23.67 32.51 -27.67
CA GLY A 241 22.69 33.60 -27.87
C GLY A 241 21.36 33.34 -27.15
N GLN A 242 20.53 34.37 -26.98
CA GLN A 242 19.23 34.24 -26.32
C GLN A 242 18.31 33.24 -27.05
N GLY A 243 17.91 32.18 -26.35
CA GLY A 243 16.93 31.19 -26.82
C GLY A 243 17.52 29.91 -27.42
N ALA A 244 18.85 29.77 -27.50
CA ALA A 244 19.48 28.51 -27.86
C ALA A 244 19.29 27.46 -26.74
N LYS A 245 19.21 26.19 -27.12
CA LYS A 245 19.04 25.07 -26.19
C LYS A 245 20.15 24.05 -26.35
N CYS A 246 20.47 23.34 -25.28
CA CYS A 246 21.40 22.23 -25.31
C CYS A 246 20.84 20.99 -24.60
N LEU A 247 21.32 19.83 -25.01
CA LEU A 247 21.02 18.54 -24.40
C LEU A 247 22.26 18.04 -23.65
N LEU A 248 22.14 17.84 -22.35
CA LEU A 248 23.18 17.27 -21.51
C LEU A 248 23.43 15.82 -21.91
N LEU A 249 24.70 15.48 -22.07
CA LEU A 249 25.16 14.16 -22.45
C LEU A 249 25.53 13.34 -21.21
N ARG A 250 25.55 12.03 -21.35
CA ARG A 250 25.92 11.11 -20.28
C ARG A 250 27.36 11.32 -19.81
N PRO A 251 27.69 10.93 -18.57
CA PRO A 251 29.08 10.92 -18.10
C PRO A 251 29.97 10.06 -19.00
N GLY A 252 31.23 10.48 -19.17
CA GLY A 252 32.22 9.80 -19.99
C GLY A 252 32.33 10.30 -21.43
N ILE A 253 31.42 11.18 -21.88
CA ILE A 253 31.57 11.92 -23.14
C ILE A 253 32.28 13.24 -22.85
N ASP A 254 33.39 13.48 -23.51
CA ASP A 254 34.17 14.71 -23.43
C ASP A 254 34.00 15.50 -24.74
N ALA A 255 33.57 16.75 -24.63
CA ALA A 255 33.36 17.63 -25.78
C ALA A 255 34.64 17.98 -26.56
N ASN A 256 35.82 17.80 -25.96
CA ASN A 256 37.10 18.08 -26.60
C ASN A 256 37.80 16.81 -27.13
N GLU A 257 37.35 15.62 -26.71
CA GLU A 257 37.95 14.35 -27.12
C GLU A 257 37.01 13.53 -28.02
N ARG A 258 37.17 13.65 -29.35
CA ARG A 258 36.33 12.93 -30.34
C ARG A 258 36.29 11.41 -30.17
N LYS A 259 37.34 10.79 -29.59
CA LYS A 259 37.37 9.34 -29.29
C LYS A 259 36.28 8.90 -28.30
N THR A 260 35.72 9.83 -27.52
CA THR A 260 34.64 9.57 -26.55
C THR A 260 33.25 9.64 -27.18
N TRP A 261 33.14 10.12 -28.43
CA TRP A 261 31.87 10.36 -29.09
C TRP A 261 31.35 9.07 -29.73
N SER A 262 30.04 8.83 -29.60
CA SER A 262 29.39 7.78 -30.36
C SER A 262 29.33 8.14 -31.85
N GLN A 263 29.05 7.14 -32.69
CA GLN A 263 28.77 7.37 -34.12
C GLN A 263 27.62 8.36 -34.34
N THR A 264 26.64 8.40 -33.42
CA THR A 264 25.51 9.33 -33.50
C THR A 264 25.96 10.76 -33.24
N ILE A 265 26.76 11.00 -32.19
CA ILE A 265 27.31 12.31 -31.89
C ILE A 265 28.20 12.80 -33.03
N SER A 266 29.12 11.96 -33.52
CA SER A 266 30.02 12.32 -34.61
C SER A 266 29.24 12.75 -35.85
N ARG A 267 28.20 12.00 -36.25
CA ARG A 267 27.33 12.36 -37.38
C ARG A 267 26.61 13.70 -37.14
N LEU A 268 25.99 13.90 -35.97
CA LEU A 268 25.27 15.13 -35.65
C LEU A 268 26.16 16.38 -35.73
N VAL A 269 27.43 16.25 -35.34
CA VAL A 269 28.42 17.34 -35.43
C VAL A 269 28.90 17.57 -36.86
N GLU A 270 29.18 16.51 -37.62
CA GLU A 270 29.61 16.58 -39.01
C GLU A 270 28.53 17.18 -39.93
N GLU A 271 27.27 16.80 -39.72
CA GLU A 271 26.09 17.34 -40.42
C GLU A 271 25.70 18.75 -39.94
N ARG A 272 26.43 19.33 -38.97
CA ARG A 272 26.17 20.64 -38.36
C ARG A 272 24.78 20.77 -37.72
N LEU A 273 24.20 19.66 -37.28
CA LEU A 273 22.93 19.60 -36.56
C LEU A 273 23.10 19.89 -35.06
N ALA A 274 24.29 19.60 -34.52
CA ALA A 274 24.66 19.94 -33.15
C ALA A 274 26.14 20.35 -33.06
N SER A 275 26.50 21.07 -31.99
CA SER A 275 27.90 21.31 -31.61
C SER A 275 28.13 20.90 -30.17
N LEU A 276 29.25 20.26 -29.86
CA LEU A 276 29.58 19.82 -28.51
C LEU A 276 30.39 20.87 -27.76
N ARG A 277 30.09 21.03 -26.48
CA ARG A 277 30.86 21.88 -25.57
C ARG A 277 30.92 21.31 -24.15
N PRO A 278 31.95 21.66 -23.37
CA PRO A 278 31.93 21.43 -21.93
C PRO A 278 30.73 22.12 -21.27
N TYR A 279 30.15 21.46 -20.27
CA TYR A 279 29.01 21.94 -19.51
C TYR A 279 29.14 21.56 -18.03
N ASP A 280 29.10 22.57 -17.16
CA ASP A 280 29.14 22.38 -15.71
C ASP A 280 27.72 22.32 -15.15
N LEU A 281 27.23 21.10 -14.91
CA LEU A 281 25.94 20.90 -14.27
C LEU A 281 26.06 21.22 -12.77
N THR A 282 25.50 22.35 -12.35
CA THR A 282 25.41 22.69 -10.93
C THR A 282 24.19 22.02 -10.31
N LEU A 283 24.42 21.13 -9.35
CA LEU A 283 23.41 20.54 -8.49
C LEU A 283 23.38 21.27 -7.15
N THR A 284 22.19 21.42 -6.61
CA THR A 284 21.88 22.12 -5.36
C THR A 284 21.01 21.22 -4.48
N TYR A 285 20.78 21.65 -3.24
CA TYR A 285 19.91 20.93 -2.30
C TYR A 285 18.60 20.44 -2.95
N ASP A 286 17.95 21.26 -3.77
CA ASP A 286 16.65 20.96 -4.39
C ASP A 286 16.70 19.85 -5.44
N ASP A 287 17.87 19.58 -6.03
CA ASP A 287 18.03 18.58 -7.08
C ASP A 287 18.03 17.15 -6.53
N TRP A 288 18.46 16.94 -5.27
CA TRP A 288 18.49 15.62 -4.63
C TRP A 288 17.18 15.25 -3.95
N THR A 289 16.94 13.94 -3.84
CA THR A 289 15.80 13.40 -3.11
C THR A 289 16.01 13.51 -1.60
N MET A 290 14.93 13.41 -0.83
CA MET A 290 14.98 13.27 0.63
C MET A 290 15.95 12.17 1.06
N HIS A 291 15.89 11.00 0.43
CA HIS A 291 16.71 9.86 0.80
C HIS A 291 18.21 10.14 0.62
N ASN A 292 18.62 10.71 -0.52
CA ASN A 292 20.02 11.05 -0.75
C ASN A 292 20.57 12.04 0.28
N ILE A 293 19.76 13.03 0.65
CA ILE A 293 20.15 14.06 1.60
C ILE A 293 20.29 13.45 3.00
N LEU A 294 19.31 12.62 3.43
CA LEU A 294 19.38 11.93 4.71
C LEU A 294 20.62 11.03 4.81
N GLU A 295 20.93 10.23 3.78
CA GLU A 295 22.13 9.39 3.78
C GLU A 295 23.44 10.18 3.85
N ALA A 296 23.46 11.40 3.32
CA ALA A 296 24.63 12.26 3.31
C ALA A 296 24.90 12.95 4.67
N VAL A 297 23.88 13.14 5.49
CA VAL A 297 23.97 13.89 6.76
C VAL A 297 23.83 13.03 8.01
N LEU A 298 23.19 11.87 7.90
CA LEU A 298 22.98 10.99 9.04
C LEU A 298 24.19 10.07 9.27
N PRO A 299 24.43 9.65 10.52
CA PRO A 299 25.50 8.71 10.84
C PRO A 299 25.29 7.37 10.13
N GLU A 300 26.39 6.70 9.78
CA GLU A 300 26.35 5.30 9.40
C GLU A 300 26.04 4.47 10.65
N ILE A 301 24.97 3.69 10.57
CA ILE A 301 24.53 2.78 11.62
C ILE A 301 24.57 1.36 11.02
N PRO A 302 24.94 0.32 11.79
CA PRO A 302 24.88 -1.06 11.33
C PRO A 302 23.53 -1.38 10.68
N GLU A 303 23.51 -2.12 9.57
CA GLU A 303 22.29 -2.38 8.80
C GLU A 303 21.18 -3.03 9.63
N GLU A 304 21.55 -3.77 10.68
CA GLU A 304 20.66 -4.42 11.65
C GLU A 304 19.89 -3.41 12.53
N GLU A 305 20.47 -2.23 12.74
CA GLU A 305 19.90 -1.12 13.50
C GLU A 305 19.36 -0.01 12.58
N LYS A 306 19.67 -0.07 11.29
CA LYS A 306 19.32 0.91 10.26
C LYS A 306 17.86 0.77 9.86
N GLU A 307 16.99 1.41 10.64
CA GLU A 307 15.63 1.70 10.20
C GLU A 307 15.65 3.07 9.51
N THR A 308 15.50 3.08 8.17
CA THR A 308 15.63 4.32 7.39
C THR A 308 14.61 5.36 7.85
N PRO A 309 15.03 6.56 8.29
CA PRO A 309 14.10 7.66 8.66
C PRO A 309 13.21 8.13 7.51
N ALA A 310 13.41 7.60 6.30
CA ALA A 310 12.56 7.83 5.13
C ALA A 310 11.15 7.23 5.28
N GLY A 311 10.95 6.26 6.18
CA GLY A 311 9.64 5.71 6.49
C GLY A 311 8.90 6.56 7.54
N PHE A 312 8.03 7.46 7.10
CA PHE A 312 7.14 8.22 7.99
C PHE A 312 5.67 7.90 7.68
N ALA A 313 4.79 8.21 8.62
CA ALA A 313 3.35 8.18 8.38
C ALA A 313 2.82 9.60 8.30
N GLN A 314 1.97 9.84 7.30
CA GLN A 314 1.37 11.14 7.04
C GLN A 314 -0.13 11.10 7.42
N VAL A 315 -0.57 12.15 8.10
CA VAL A 315 -1.98 12.42 8.40
C VAL A 315 -2.25 13.87 8.02
N GLY A 316 -2.95 14.09 6.90
CA GLY A 316 -3.15 15.43 6.35
C GLY A 316 -1.82 16.10 6.04
N HIS A 317 -1.59 17.28 6.60
CA HIS A 317 -0.35 18.03 6.44
C HIS A 317 0.74 17.68 7.47
N VAL A 318 0.44 16.77 8.41
CA VAL A 318 1.35 16.36 9.48
C VAL A 318 2.07 15.08 9.09
N ALA A 319 3.39 15.08 9.17
CA ALA A 319 4.20 13.87 9.15
C ALA A 319 4.60 13.49 10.57
N HIS A 320 4.47 12.21 10.93
CA HIS A 320 5.02 11.70 12.17
C HIS A 320 6.09 10.65 11.90
N VAL A 321 7.20 10.79 12.62
CA VAL A 321 8.33 9.86 12.63
C VAL A 321 8.46 9.21 14.01
N ASN A 322 9.08 8.04 14.03
CA ASN A 322 9.52 7.37 15.26
C ASN A 322 11.03 7.28 15.20
N LEU A 323 11.73 8.26 15.78
CA LEU A 323 13.19 8.31 15.73
C LEU A 323 13.81 7.39 16.77
N ARG A 324 14.78 6.57 16.34
CA ARG A 324 15.65 5.82 17.25
C ARG A 324 16.62 6.76 17.96
N GLU A 325 17.15 6.31 19.10
CA GLU A 325 18.05 7.10 19.95
C GLU A 325 19.24 7.69 19.19
N ALA A 326 19.86 6.91 18.29
CA ALA A 326 20.97 7.35 17.47
C ALA A 326 20.64 8.51 16.50
N TYR A 327 19.37 8.68 16.12
CA TYR A 327 18.91 9.75 15.24
C TYR A 327 18.34 10.96 15.99
N LEU A 328 18.11 10.87 17.31
CA LEU A 328 17.59 11.99 18.11
C LEU A 328 18.42 13.27 18.01
N PRO A 329 19.77 13.23 17.97
CA PRO A 329 20.59 14.44 17.76
C PRO A 329 20.30 15.14 16.43
N TYR A 330 19.80 14.43 15.43
CA TYR A 330 19.53 14.93 14.07
C TYR A 330 18.05 15.25 13.83
N LYS A 331 17.18 15.17 14.85
CA LYS A 331 15.72 15.26 14.69
C LYS A 331 15.26 16.53 13.97
N TYR A 332 15.85 17.68 14.25
CA TYR A 332 15.49 18.94 13.59
C TYR A 332 15.95 19.00 12.13
N ILE A 333 17.09 18.38 11.81
CA ILE A 333 17.56 18.24 10.42
C ILE A 333 16.60 17.33 9.65
N ILE A 334 16.25 16.17 10.23
CA ILE A 334 15.30 15.23 9.63
C ILE A 334 13.95 15.90 9.39
N GLY A 335 13.42 16.59 10.40
CA GLY A 335 12.18 17.36 10.31
C GLY A 335 12.21 18.40 9.19
N GLN A 336 13.27 19.21 9.13
CA GLN A 336 13.38 20.25 8.10
C GLN A 336 13.47 19.65 6.69
N ILE A 337 14.22 18.55 6.51
CA ILE A 337 14.30 17.87 5.21
C ILE A 337 12.94 17.31 4.79
N LEU A 338 12.16 16.75 5.73
CA LEU A 338 10.81 16.25 5.45
C LEU A 338 9.89 17.37 4.97
N VAL A 339 9.88 18.54 5.63
CA VAL A 339 9.11 19.71 5.17
C VAL A 339 9.58 20.17 3.79
N ASP A 340 10.89 20.32 3.60
CA ASP A 340 11.46 20.82 2.34
C ASP A 340 11.19 19.90 1.14
N LYS A 341 11.17 18.58 1.36
CA LYS A 341 11.07 17.56 0.29
C LYS A 341 9.67 17.01 0.08
N ASN A 342 8.72 17.37 0.93
CA ASN A 342 7.33 16.93 0.81
C ASN A 342 6.39 18.14 0.86
N PRO A 343 5.95 18.67 -0.30
CA PRO A 343 5.20 19.94 -0.35
C PRO A 343 3.82 19.90 0.34
N ASN A 344 3.29 18.70 0.59
CA ASN A 344 2.04 18.51 1.31
C ASN A 344 2.23 18.45 2.84
N ILE A 345 3.47 18.49 3.34
CA ILE A 345 3.80 18.42 4.75
C ILE A 345 4.25 19.80 5.21
N THR A 346 3.57 20.32 6.23
CA THR A 346 3.93 21.61 6.86
C THR A 346 4.44 21.42 8.28
N THR A 347 3.99 20.36 8.96
CA THR A 347 4.32 20.06 10.36
C THR A 347 4.93 18.67 10.45
N VAL A 348 6.05 18.53 11.17
CA VAL A 348 6.67 17.24 11.44
C VAL A 348 6.80 17.05 12.94
N ILE A 349 6.31 15.91 13.42
CA ILE A 349 6.37 15.54 14.84
C ILE A 349 7.14 14.23 15.05
N ASN A 350 7.72 14.10 16.24
CA ASN A 350 8.26 12.84 16.76
C ASN A 350 7.39 12.38 17.93
N LYS A 351 6.96 11.12 17.93
CA LYS A 351 6.19 10.54 19.05
C LYS A 351 7.16 10.11 20.15
N THR A 352 6.95 10.60 21.37
CA THR A 352 7.84 10.29 22.49
C THR A 352 7.44 9.02 23.24
N PHE A 353 6.16 8.63 23.16
CA PHE A 353 5.63 7.40 23.74
C PHE A 353 4.59 6.74 22.82
N ASP A 354 4.34 5.47 23.06
CA ASP A 354 3.31 4.70 22.37
C ASP A 354 1.89 5.24 22.62
N VAL A 355 0.97 4.89 21.72
CA VAL A 355 -0.44 5.30 21.82
C VAL A 355 -1.15 4.56 22.96
N GLY A 356 -1.71 5.30 23.90
CA GLY A 356 -2.57 4.76 24.97
C GLY A 356 -1.83 4.25 26.21
N THR A 357 -0.51 4.42 26.32
CA THR A 357 0.24 4.10 27.54
C THR A 357 -0.09 5.04 28.70
N GLU A 358 -0.54 6.27 28.42
CA GLU A 358 -0.85 7.29 29.46
C GLU A 358 -2.27 7.89 29.33
N SER A 359 -3.05 7.48 28.31
CA SER A 359 -4.34 8.13 28.01
C SER A 359 -5.41 7.13 27.58
N VAL A 360 -6.53 7.15 28.29
CA VAL A 360 -7.75 6.40 27.94
C VAL A 360 -8.35 6.84 26.59
N PHE A 361 -8.03 8.05 26.14
CA PHE A 361 -8.46 8.60 24.85
C PHE A 361 -7.53 8.24 23.69
N ARG A 362 -6.49 7.42 23.95
CA ARG A 362 -5.50 6.99 22.95
C ARG A 362 -4.81 8.17 22.25
N THR A 363 -4.61 9.27 22.98
CA THR A 363 -3.70 10.34 22.59
C THR A 363 -2.25 9.90 22.80
N PHE A 364 -1.31 10.62 22.20
CA PHE A 364 0.11 10.37 22.33
C PHE A 364 0.86 11.68 22.60
N PRO A 365 1.83 11.69 23.52
CA PRO A 365 2.74 12.82 23.66
C PRO A 365 3.64 12.90 22.43
N TYR A 366 3.92 14.13 22.00
CA TYR A 366 4.73 14.42 20.82
C TYR A 366 5.57 15.67 21.04
N GLU A 367 6.60 15.80 20.21
CA GLU A 367 7.35 17.03 20.04
C GLU A 367 7.32 17.45 18.56
N VAL A 368 7.21 18.76 18.30
CA VAL A 368 7.36 19.32 16.96
C VAL A 368 8.85 19.43 16.64
N ILE A 369 9.26 18.81 15.54
CA ILE A 369 10.65 18.80 15.07
C ILE A 369 10.85 19.65 13.80
N ALA A 370 9.77 20.05 13.12
CA ALA A 370 9.79 21.10 12.09
C ALA A 370 8.37 21.64 11.83
N GLY A 371 8.29 22.90 11.38
CA GLY A 371 7.02 23.55 11.07
C GLY A 371 6.29 24.15 12.28
N PRO A 372 5.07 24.69 12.07
CA PRO A 372 4.23 25.19 13.15
C PRO A 372 3.70 24.03 14.01
N ASP A 373 3.37 24.31 15.27
CA ASP A 373 2.61 23.38 16.11
C ASP A 373 1.13 23.39 15.70
N ASP A 374 0.86 22.80 14.54
CA ASP A 374 -0.47 22.64 13.96
C ASP A 374 -0.73 21.15 13.71
N LEU A 375 -1.69 20.61 14.46
CA LEU A 375 -2.19 19.24 14.33
C LEU A 375 -3.65 19.19 13.86
N ASP A 376 -4.24 20.31 13.46
CA ASP A 376 -5.60 20.36 12.92
C ASP A 376 -5.59 19.89 11.47
N VAL A 377 -5.85 18.60 11.28
CA VAL A 377 -5.70 17.94 9.99
C VAL A 377 -7.04 17.80 9.28
N THR A 378 -6.99 17.81 7.94
CA THR A 378 -8.07 17.34 7.08
C THR A 378 -7.58 16.11 6.33
N VAL A 379 -8.31 15.01 6.43
CA VAL A 379 -7.98 13.75 5.76
C VAL A 379 -9.15 13.28 4.90
N HIS A 380 -8.81 12.57 3.82
CA HIS A 380 -9.79 12.01 2.90
C HIS A 380 -9.63 10.50 2.89
N GLU A 381 -10.69 9.78 3.26
CA GLU A 381 -10.73 8.32 3.26
C GLU A 381 -12.11 7.84 2.80
N SER A 382 -12.14 6.83 1.93
CA SER A 382 -13.38 6.22 1.41
C SER A 382 -14.40 7.24 0.88
N GLY A 383 -13.89 8.25 0.15
CA GLY A 383 -14.68 9.33 -0.42
C GLY A 383 -15.30 10.27 0.62
N CYS A 384 -14.85 10.24 1.88
CA CYS A 384 -15.31 11.10 2.97
C CYS A 384 -14.19 12.02 3.46
N GLU A 385 -14.57 13.21 3.92
CA GLU A 385 -13.66 14.20 4.51
C GLU A 385 -13.79 14.17 6.03
N PHE A 386 -12.66 14.10 6.75
CA PHE A 386 -12.63 14.14 8.21
C PHE A 386 -11.72 15.27 8.67
N LYS A 387 -12.19 16.07 9.63
CA LYS A 387 -11.44 17.16 10.24
C LYS A 387 -11.33 16.91 11.73
N PHE A 388 -10.12 16.96 12.26
CA PHE A 388 -9.86 16.70 13.66
C PHE A 388 -8.45 17.18 14.05
N ASN A 389 -8.22 17.33 15.35
CA ASN A 389 -6.89 17.55 15.89
C ASN A 389 -6.17 16.21 16.15
N PHE A 390 -5.10 15.92 15.40
CA PHE A 390 -4.38 14.65 15.47
C PHE A 390 -3.72 14.37 16.83
N GLY A 391 -3.46 15.41 17.64
CA GLY A 391 -2.94 15.25 19.00
C GLY A 391 -4.02 14.88 20.02
N LYS A 392 -5.29 15.10 19.70
CA LYS A 392 -6.43 14.89 20.63
C LYS A 392 -7.27 13.66 20.32
N VAL A 393 -7.16 13.10 19.12
CA VAL A 393 -7.95 11.92 18.69
C VAL A 393 -7.06 10.83 18.11
N TYR A 394 -7.54 9.59 18.16
CA TYR A 394 -6.87 8.48 17.50
C TYR A 394 -7.22 8.40 16.02
N TRP A 395 -6.20 8.36 15.16
CA TRP A 395 -6.35 8.11 13.72
C TRP A 395 -5.20 7.25 13.19
N ASN A 396 -5.49 6.34 12.25
CA ASN A 396 -4.49 5.52 11.58
C ASN A 396 -4.84 5.30 10.10
N SER A 397 -4.13 5.99 9.21
CA SER A 397 -4.32 5.92 7.75
C SER A 397 -4.01 4.54 7.14
N ARG A 398 -3.34 3.63 7.87
CA ARG A 398 -3.07 2.27 7.41
C ARG A 398 -4.27 1.32 7.54
N LEU A 399 -5.34 1.74 8.22
CA LEU A 399 -6.53 0.91 8.42
C LEU A 399 -7.61 1.13 7.35
N GLY A 400 -7.43 2.05 6.40
CA GLY A 400 -8.47 2.39 5.43
C GLY A 400 -8.98 1.21 4.60
N THR A 401 -8.14 0.23 4.25
CA THR A 401 -8.57 -1.00 3.55
C THR A 401 -9.45 -1.88 4.44
N GLU A 402 -9.14 -1.98 5.72
CA GLU A 402 -9.93 -2.73 6.69
C GLU A 402 -11.26 -2.01 7.01
N HIS A 403 -11.24 -0.68 7.10
CA HIS A 403 -12.44 0.13 7.24
C HIS A 403 -13.41 -0.14 6.08
N SER A 404 -12.92 -0.03 4.84
CA SER A 404 -13.69 -0.31 3.62
C SER A 404 -14.23 -1.72 3.59
N ARG A 405 -13.39 -2.73 3.84
CA ARG A 405 -13.83 -4.13 3.90
C ARG A 405 -15.06 -4.29 4.79
N LEU A 406 -15.05 -3.70 5.98
CA LEU A 406 -16.14 -3.89 6.94
C LEU A 406 -17.40 -3.12 6.53
N PHE A 407 -17.32 -1.80 6.31
CA PHE A 407 -18.53 -1.03 6.01
C PHE A 407 -19.13 -1.39 4.65
N GLU A 408 -18.35 -1.97 3.73
CA GLU A 408 -18.84 -2.43 2.43
C GLU A 408 -19.75 -3.66 2.51
N GLN A 409 -19.73 -4.40 3.62
CA GLN A 409 -20.64 -5.52 3.87
C GLN A 409 -22.02 -5.06 4.33
N PHE A 410 -22.13 -3.87 4.91
CA PHE A 410 -23.40 -3.33 5.37
C PHE A 410 -24.32 -3.00 4.19
N LYS A 411 -25.60 -3.33 4.35
CA LYS A 411 -26.62 -3.17 3.31
C LYS A 411 -27.46 -1.93 3.56
N GLU A 412 -27.92 -1.34 2.46
CA GLU A 412 -28.82 -0.18 2.51
C GLU A 412 -30.04 -0.46 3.41
N GLY A 413 -30.33 0.49 4.30
CA GLY A 413 -31.43 0.40 5.25
C GLY A 413 -31.17 -0.47 6.48
N GLU A 414 -30.00 -1.12 6.62
CA GLU A 414 -29.63 -1.78 7.87
C GLU A 414 -29.29 -0.76 8.96
N ALA A 415 -29.41 -1.21 10.23
CA ALA A 415 -28.93 -0.46 11.39
C ALA A 415 -27.58 -1.03 11.87
N VAL A 416 -26.62 -0.16 12.14
CA VAL A 416 -25.28 -0.51 12.67
C VAL A 416 -25.00 0.32 13.92
N CYS A 417 -24.42 -0.33 14.93
CA CYS A 417 -23.95 0.32 16.15
C CYS A 417 -22.42 0.38 16.12
N ASP A 418 -21.84 1.58 16.02
CA ASP A 418 -20.39 1.79 16.06
C ASP A 418 -20.01 2.28 17.46
N VAL A 419 -19.48 1.39 18.30
CA VAL A 419 -19.38 1.61 19.75
C VAL A 419 -18.18 2.49 20.13
N MET A 420 -17.12 2.43 19.32
CA MET A 420 -15.87 3.19 19.50
C MET A 420 -15.45 3.81 18.16
N ALA A 421 -16.29 4.72 17.69
CA ALA A 421 -16.27 5.26 16.34
C ALA A 421 -15.08 6.19 16.09
N GLY A 422 -14.44 6.75 17.12
CA GLY A 422 -13.47 7.83 16.97
C GLY A 422 -14.09 8.98 16.17
N VAL A 423 -13.44 9.37 15.07
CA VAL A 423 -13.94 10.40 14.15
C VAL A 423 -14.91 9.85 13.08
N GLY A 424 -15.25 8.57 13.13
CA GLY A 424 -16.25 7.90 12.28
C GLY A 424 -15.77 7.29 10.96
N PRO A 425 -14.60 6.61 10.87
CA PRO A 425 -14.14 6.03 9.61
C PRO A 425 -15.00 4.84 9.11
N PHE A 426 -15.78 4.19 9.99
CA PHE A 426 -16.82 3.24 9.57
C PHE A 426 -18.18 3.92 9.40
N ALA A 427 -18.58 4.70 10.41
CA ALA A 427 -19.91 5.30 10.49
C ALA A 427 -20.24 6.24 9.32
N VAL A 428 -19.34 7.17 8.98
CA VAL A 428 -19.59 8.19 7.97
C VAL A 428 -19.67 7.59 6.56
N PRO A 429 -18.73 6.72 6.12
CA PRO A 429 -18.85 6.03 4.83
C PRO A 429 -20.08 5.12 4.75
N ALA A 430 -20.44 4.40 5.84
CA ALA A 430 -21.67 3.61 5.89
C ALA A 430 -22.93 4.49 5.71
N GLY A 431 -22.96 5.68 6.30
CA GLY A 431 -24.02 6.68 6.10
C GLY A 431 -24.18 7.11 4.63
N LYS A 432 -23.06 7.25 3.88
CA LYS A 432 -23.14 7.54 2.43
C LYS A 432 -23.80 6.42 1.65
N ARG A 433 -23.68 5.18 2.13
CA ARG A 433 -24.34 3.97 1.61
C ARG A 433 -25.76 3.75 2.15
N LYS A 434 -26.33 4.76 2.82
CA LYS A 434 -27.72 4.76 3.31
C LYS A 434 -27.97 3.68 4.37
N VAL A 435 -26.94 3.38 5.16
CA VAL A 435 -27.00 2.54 6.35
C VAL A 435 -27.27 3.45 7.55
N PHE A 436 -28.24 3.10 8.39
CA PHE A 436 -28.46 3.81 9.64
C PHE A 436 -27.37 3.43 10.63
N VAL A 437 -26.57 4.40 11.06
CA VAL A 437 -25.51 4.19 12.04
C VAL A 437 -25.80 5.00 13.30
N ARG A 438 -25.65 4.36 14.46
CA ARG A 438 -25.56 5.03 15.75
C ARG A 438 -24.10 4.88 16.20
N ALA A 439 -23.37 5.98 16.19
CA ALA A 439 -21.94 6.02 16.42
C ALA A 439 -21.61 6.72 17.75
N ASN A 440 -20.68 6.16 18.51
CA ASN A 440 -20.30 6.64 19.83
C ASN A 440 -18.80 6.68 19.98
N ASP A 441 -18.29 7.65 20.72
CA ASP A 441 -16.93 7.60 21.24
C ASP A 441 -16.87 8.25 22.63
N LEU A 442 -16.04 7.70 23.52
CA LEU A 442 -15.89 8.24 24.87
C LEU A 442 -15.12 9.57 24.89
N ASN A 443 -14.27 9.81 23.88
CA ASN A 443 -13.48 11.03 23.79
C ASN A 443 -14.32 12.19 23.24
N PRO A 444 -14.50 13.29 24.00
CA PRO A 444 -15.28 14.45 23.53
C PRO A 444 -14.70 15.11 22.27
N ASP A 445 -13.39 15.11 22.06
CA ASP A 445 -12.77 15.64 20.85
C ASP A 445 -13.06 14.74 19.63
N SER A 446 -13.09 13.42 19.82
CA SER A 446 -13.53 12.46 18.79
C SER A 446 -15.00 12.68 18.44
N TYR A 447 -15.86 12.81 19.45
CA TYR A 447 -17.29 13.07 19.27
C TYR A 447 -17.53 14.37 18.48
N GLN A 448 -16.85 15.47 18.84
CA GLN A 448 -16.99 16.74 18.12
C GLN A 448 -16.55 16.59 16.65
N SER A 449 -15.43 15.90 16.40
CA SER A 449 -14.93 15.62 15.05
C SER A 449 -15.90 14.72 14.26
N LEU A 450 -16.53 13.75 14.90
CA LEU A 450 -17.55 12.88 14.33
C LEU A 450 -18.80 13.67 13.95
N GLU A 451 -19.30 14.56 14.82
CA GLU A 451 -20.43 15.44 14.49
C GLU A 451 -20.15 16.32 13.27
N ASP A 452 -18.95 16.89 13.21
CA ASP A 452 -18.52 17.73 12.10
C ASP A 452 -18.41 16.91 10.82
N ALA A 453 -17.87 15.69 10.89
CA ALA A 453 -17.80 14.76 9.77
C ALA A 453 -19.20 14.35 9.27
N ILE A 454 -20.16 14.10 10.16
CA ILE A 454 -21.55 13.78 9.80
C ILE A 454 -22.18 14.93 9.01
N LYS A 455 -22.03 16.17 9.49
CA LYS A 455 -22.57 17.38 8.85
C LYS A 455 -21.88 17.65 7.51
N SER A 456 -20.54 17.66 7.47
CA SER A 456 -19.76 17.99 6.28
C SER A 456 -19.97 16.97 5.14
N ASN A 457 -20.09 15.68 5.48
CA ASN A 457 -20.34 14.61 4.52
C ASN A 457 -21.82 14.42 4.17
N LYS A 458 -22.72 15.20 4.78
CA LYS A 458 -24.17 15.20 4.50
C LYS A 458 -24.81 13.83 4.76
N VAL A 459 -24.49 13.23 5.89
CA VAL A 459 -25.00 11.90 6.29
C VAL A 459 -25.89 11.94 7.55
N SER A 460 -26.31 13.13 7.99
CA SER A 460 -27.11 13.32 9.22
C SER A 460 -28.43 12.54 9.26
N ASP A 461 -29.04 12.26 8.10
CA ASP A 461 -30.26 11.43 8.04
C ASP A 461 -29.99 9.96 8.43
N PHE A 462 -28.73 9.53 8.35
CA PHE A 462 -28.31 8.14 8.50
C PHE A 462 -27.41 7.93 9.71
N VAL A 463 -26.58 8.91 10.09
CA VAL A 463 -25.58 8.77 11.15
C VAL A 463 -25.90 9.73 12.29
N SER A 464 -25.96 9.19 13.51
CA SER A 464 -26.04 9.98 14.75
C SER A 464 -24.79 9.75 15.59
N ALA A 465 -24.35 10.78 16.30
CA ALA A 465 -23.21 10.72 17.21
C ALA A 465 -23.66 10.73 18.68
N SER A 466 -22.88 10.08 19.55
CA SER A 466 -23.04 10.08 21.00
C SER A 466 -21.68 10.11 21.69
N CYS A 467 -21.66 10.55 22.95
CA CYS A 467 -20.45 10.66 23.76
C CYS A 467 -20.67 9.99 25.13
N GLU A 468 -20.69 8.66 25.13
CA GLU A 468 -21.02 7.82 26.28
C GLU A 468 -19.96 6.72 26.49
N ASP A 469 -19.95 6.12 27.68
CA ASP A 469 -19.24 4.85 27.89
C ASP A 469 -19.80 3.76 26.96
N GLY A 470 -18.91 2.96 26.36
CA GLY A 470 -19.30 1.96 25.37
C GLY A 470 -20.30 0.92 25.89
N ARG A 471 -20.22 0.52 27.18
CA ARG A 471 -21.18 -0.44 27.75
C ARG A 471 -22.56 0.18 27.90
N ALA A 472 -22.60 1.43 28.38
CA ALA A 472 -23.84 2.19 28.46
C ALA A 472 -24.44 2.38 27.07
N PHE A 473 -23.62 2.78 26.09
CA PHE A 473 -24.04 3.05 24.72
C PHE A 473 -24.64 1.83 24.02
N ILE A 474 -24.04 0.64 24.16
CA ILE A 474 -24.60 -0.60 23.58
C ILE A 474 -26.05 -0.80 24.02
N ARG A 475 -26.34 -0.60 25.32
CA ARG A 475 -27.68 -0.77 25.89
C ARG A 475 -28.61 0.38 25.49
N THR A 476 -28.18 1.63 25.63
CA THR A 476 -29.00 2.81 25.31
C THR A 476 -29.33 2.86 23.83
N ALA A 477 -28.36 2.67 22.94
CA ALA A 477 -28.57 2.67 21.49
C ALA A 477 -29.54 1.56 21.05
N THR A 478 -29.48 0.37 21.65
CA THR A 478 -30.37 -0.74 21.31
C THR A 478 -31.81 -0.51 21.76
N ARG A 479 -31.99 0.05 22.94
CA ARG A 479 -33.29 0.47 23.46
C ARG A 479 -33.88 1.59 22.60
N ASP A 480 -33.08 2.60 22.30
CA ASP A 480 -33.54 3.78 21.54
C ASP A 480 -33.83 3.43 20.08
N LEU A 481 -33.15 2.44 19.51
CA LEU A 481 -33.47 1.86 18.21
C LEU A 481 -34.89 1.27 18.16
N GLN A 482 -35.37 0.69 19.26
CA GLN A 482 -36.70 0.11 19.36
C GLN A 482 -37.79 1.17 19.57
N HIS A 483 -37.52 2.19 20.40
CA HIS A 483 -38.55 3.17 20.80
C HIS A 483 -38.54 4.45 19.97
N SER A 484 -37.45 4.76 19.28
CA SER A 484 -37.27 5.99 18.50
C SER A 484 -36.53 5.71 17.20
N PRO A 485 -37.12 4.92 16.28
CA PRO A 485 -36.53 4.65 14.98
C PRO A 485 -36.54 5.90 14.11
N ARG A 486 -35.45 6.12 13.38
CA ARG A 486 -35.34 7.22 12.41
C ARG A 486 -35.98 6.84 11.08
N GLU A 487 -36.36 7.86 10.31
CA GLU A 487 -36.74 7.72 8.91
C GLU A 487 -35.88 8.65 8.07
N ALA A 488 -35.38 8.16 6.93
CA ALA A 488 -34.59 8.93 5.99
C ALA A 488 -35.28 8.97 4.62
N ARG A 489 -35.50 10.18 4.10
CA ARG A 489 -36.15 10.39 2.80
C ARG A 489 -35.09 10.60 1.72
N LEU A 490 -35.00 9.66 0.80
CA LEU A 490 -34.11 9.72 -0.34
C LEU A 490 -34.79 10.43 -1.52
N PRO A 491 -34.22 11.54 -2.04
CA PRO A 491 -34.80 12.24 -3.18
C PRO A 491 -34.82 11.34 -4.42
N SER A 492 -35.87 11.49 -5.23
CA SER A 492 -36.01 10.75 -6.49
C SER A 492 -34.88 11.12 -7.46
N LYS A 493 -34.46 10.13 -8.28
CA LYS A 493 -33.48 10.34 -9.37
C LYS A 493 -34.05 11.10 -10.58
N LEU A 494 -35.32 11.51 -10.54
CA LEU A 494 -35.97 12.27 -11.61
C LEU A 494 -35.23 13.59 -11.87
N LYS A 495 -34.68 13.75 -13.09
CA LYS A 495 -33.96 14.96 -13.50
C LYS A 495 -34.96 16.05 -13.89
N ILE A 496 -34.89 17.20 -13.23
CA ILE A 496 -35.70 18.37 -13.58
C ILE A 496 -34.88 19.26 -14.51
N SER A 497 -35.32 19.37 -15.77
CA SER A 497 -34.66 20.22 -16.76
C SER A 497 -34.89 21.71 -16.44
N ARG A 498 -33.84 22.52 -16.56
CA ARG A 498 -33.90 23.98 -16.40
C ARG A 498 -34.67 24.70 -17.52
N LYS A 499 -35.07 23.99 -18.58
CA LYS A 499 -35.82 24.54 -19.72
C LYS A 499 -37.35 24.48 -19.55
N LEU A 500 -37.84 23.83 -18.49
CA LEU A 500 -39.28 23.69 -18.22
C LEU A 500 -39.89 25.01 -17.77
N THR A 501 -41.19 25.20 -17.99
CA THR A 501 -41.92 26.35 -17.42
C THR A 501 -42.01 26.25 -15.90
N LYS A 502 -42.41 27.34 -15.22
CA LYS A 502 -42.56 27.33 -13.75
C LYS A 502 -43.60 26.30 -13.30
N GLU A 503 -44.75 26.21 -13.98
CA GLU A 503 -45.80 25.24 -13.66
C GLU A 503 -45.32 23.80 -13.88
N GLU A 504 -44.62 23.53 -14.98
CA GLU A 504 -44.07 22.20 -15.29
C GLU A 504 -42.97 21.78 -14.30
N MET A 505 -42.08 22.71 -13.91
CA MET A 505 -41.10 22.46 -12.86
C MET A 505 -41.78 22.13 -11.53
N GLN A 506 -42.87 22.81 -11.18
CA GLN A 506 -43.59 22.58 -9.94
C GLN A 506 -44.31 21.21 -9.95
N ALA A 507 -44.93 20.84 -11.08
CA ALA A 507 -45.52 19.52 -11.26
C ALA A 507 -44.46 18.41 -11.18
N ARG A 508 -43.31 18.59 -11.84
CA ARG A 508 -42.18 17.64 -11.79
C ARG A 508 -41.55 17.52 -10.40
N ARG A 509 -41.48 18.61 -9.63
CA ARG A 509 -41.07 18.55 -8.22
C ARG A 509 -42.04 17.73 -7.38
N LYS A 510 -43.34 17.94 -7.56
CA LYS A 510 -44.38 17.17 -6.86
C LYS A 510 -44.33 15.68 -7.21
N GLU A 511 -44.08 15.35 -8.48
CA GLU A 511 -43.86 13.98 -8.95
C GLU A 511 -42.59 13.37 -8.33
N ALA A 512 -41.48 14.12 -8.32
CA ALA A 512 -40.22 13.69 -7.72
C ALA A 512 -40.34 13.48 -6.19
N ASP A 513 -41.10 14.34 -5.52
CA ASP A 513 -41.41 14.21 -4.10
C ASP A 513 -42.26 12.98 -3.80
N ALA A 514 -43.28 12.71 -4.64
CA ALA A 514 -44.11 11.51 -4.51
C ALA A 514 -43.31 10.22 -4.78
N ALA A 515 -42.32 10.27 -5.67
CA ALA A 515 -41.45 9.15 -6.00
C ALA A 515 -40.22 9.00 -5.07
N ALA A 516 -40.11 9.82 -4.03
CA ALA A 516 -39.01 9.73 -3.07
C ALA A 516 -39.07 8.42 -2.27
N LYS A 517 -37.94 7.72 -2.15
CA LYS A 517 -37.85 6.48 -1.37
C LYS A 517 -37.67 6.82 0.11
N VAL A 518 -38.54 6.33 0.98
CA VAL A 518 -38.38 6.47 2.44
C VAL A 518 -37.77 5.19 2.98
N LEU A 519 -36.62 5.29 3.63
CA LEU A 519 -36.02 4.21 4.39
C LEU A 519 -36.38 4.39 5.86
N LYS A 520 -36.75 3.29 6.52
CA LYS A 520 -37.03 3.26 7.96
C LYS A 520 -35.92 2.51 8.67
N GLU A 521 -35.43 3.07 9.77
CA GLU A 521 -34.45 2.42 10.63
C GLU A 521 -35.07 1.13 11.22
N PRO A 522 -34.41 -0.04 11.08
CA PRO A 522 -34.88 -1.28 11.70
C PRO A 522 -34.93 -1.20 13.22
N ASN A 523 -35.75 -2.04 13.85
CA ASN A 523 -35.87 -2.15 15.30
C ASN A 523 -34.71 -2.92 15.98
N ALA A 524 -33.82 -3.55 15.22
CA ALA A 524 -32.65 -4.27 15.72
C ALA A 524 -31.44 -4.01 14.82
N PHE A 525 -30.26 -3.89 15.42
CA PHE A 525 -29.01 -3.75 14.69
C PHE A 525 -28.71 -5.02 13.90
N ALA A 526 -28.13 -4.88 12.71
CA ALA A 526 -27.53 -5.97 11.98
C ALA A 526 -26.09 -6.22 12.47
N HIS A 527 -25.38 -5.14 12.86
CA HIS A 527 -23.97 -5.18 13.20
C HIS A 527 -23.65 -4.27 14.40
N TYR A 528 -22.71 -4.72 15.24
CA TYR A 528 -21.98 -3.93 16.21
C TYR A 528 -20.51 -3.89 15.80
N VAL A 529 -19.91 -2.71 15.75
CA VAL A 529 -18.49 -2.51 15.44
C VAL A 529 -17.77 -2.05 16.69
N MET A 530 -16.71 -2.77 17.08
CA MET A 530 -15.95 -2.51 18.30
C MET A 530 -14.47 -2.37 17.98
N ASN A 531 -14.06 -1.21 17.47
CA ASN A 531 -12.67 -0.92 17.05
C ASN A 531 -11.80 -0.35 18.18
N LEU A 532 -11.69 -1.09 19.28
CA LEU A 532 -10.80 -0.77 20.39
C LEU A 532 -9.91 -1.99 20.73
N PRO A 533 -8.90 -2.33 19.90
CA PRO A 533 -8.28 -3.65 19.93
C PRO A 533 -7.58 -4.04 21.24
N ALA A 534 -7.26 -3.07 22.09
CA ALA A 534 -6.66 -3.32 23.39
C ALA A 534 -7.67 -3.88 24.41
N SER A 535 -8.91 -3.39 24.40
CA SER A 535 -9.87 -3.61 25.49
C SER A 535 -11.32 -3.83 25.04
N ALA A 536 -11.63 -3.81 23.74
CA ALA A 536 -13.00 -4.03 23.23
C ALA A 536 -13.62 -5.34 23.73
N ILE A 537 -12.81 -6.36 23.95
CA ILE A 537 -13.25 -7.67 24.45
C ILE A 537 -13.87 -7.57 25.86
N GLU A 538 -13.47 -6.59 26.65
CA GLU A 538 -13.99 -6.37 28.01
C GLU A 538 -15.42 -5.83 28.02
N PHE A 539 -15.93 -5.32 26.88
CA PHE A 539 -17.27 -4.75 26.74
C PHE A 539 -18.30 -5.80 26.28
N LEU A 540 -17.88 -7.06 26.08
CA LEU A 540 -18.78 -8.14 25.65
C LEU A 540 -19.86 -8.47 26.69
N ASP A 541 -19.63 -8.13 27.95
CA ASP A 541 -20.59 -8.26 29.04
C ASP A 541 -21.85 -7.40 28.82
N ALA A 542 -21.75 -6.30 28.07
CA ALA A 542 -22.86 -5.41 27.77
C ALA A 542 -23.94 -6.04 26.88
N PHE A 543 -23.63 -7.15 26.19
CA PHE A 543 -24.58 -7.86 25.33
C PHE A 543 -25.52 -8.81 26.09
N ARG A 544 -25.25 -9.09 27.37
CA ARG A 544 -26.10 -9.96 28.20
C ARG A 544 -27.47 -9.33 28.41
N GLY A 545 -28.51 -10.07 28.00
CA GLY A 545 -29.91 -9.67 28.07
C GLY A 545 -30.30 -8.52 27.17
N LEU A 546 -29.47 -8.19 26.16
CA LEU A 546 -29.68 -7.04 25.29
C LEU A 546 -30.99 -7.11 24.49
N TYR A 547 -31.47 -8.33 24.21
CA TYR A 547 -32.72 -8.61 23.49
C TYR A 547 -33.69 -9.47 24.31
N HIS A 548 -33.58 -9.47 25.64
CA HIS A 548 -34.47 -10.23 26.51
C HIS A 548 -35.95 -9.92 26.23
N GLY A 549 -36.78 -10.95 26.00
CA GLY A 549 -38.20 -10.79 25.66
C GLY A 549 -38.47 -10.37 24.21
N ARG A 550 -37.44 -10.35 23.34
CA ARG A 550 -37.51 -10.00 21.92
C ARG A 550 -37.13 -11.17 21.01
N GLU A 551 -37.25 -12.40 21.51
CA GLU A 551 -36.91 -13.64 20.79
C GLU A 551 -37.68 -13.75 19.47
N ALA A 552 -38.95 -13.32 19.47
CA ALA A 552 -39.83 -13.34 18.31
C ALA A 552 -39.35 -12.45 17.13
N GLU A 553 -38.36 -11.58 17.33
CA GLU A 553 -37.80 -10.74 16.26
C GLU A 553 -36.71 -11.46 15.45
N PHE A 554 -36.21 -12.60 15.93
CA PHE A 554 -35.06 -13.31 15.37
C PHE A 554 -35.40 -14.74 14.93
N LYS A 555 -34.46 -15.41 14.26
CA LYS A 555 -34.54 -16.84 13.96
C LYS A 555 -34.78 -17.65 15.25
N PRO A 556 -35.63 -18.69 15.21
CA PRO A 556 -36.34 -19.21 14.04
C PRO A 556 -37.67 -18.50 13.73
N HIS A 557 -38.11 -17.53 14.53
CA HIS A 557 -39.40 -16.84 14.36
C HIS A 557 -39.45 -15.92 13.15
N THR A 558 -38.30 -15.36 12.75
CA THR A 558 -38.14 -14.56 11.53
C THR A 558 -36.94 -15.04 10.70
N SER A 559 -36.73 -14.46 9.52
CA SER A 559 -35.52 -14.70 8.72
C SER A 559 -34.27 -13.97 9.24
N ARG A 560 -34.43 -13.04 10.20
CA ARG A 560 -33.35 -12.21 10.75
C ARG A 560 -32.56 -13.01 11.80
N GLY A 561 -31.25 -13.18 11.58
CA GLY A 561 -30.37 -13.73 12.61
C GLY A 561 -30.04 -12.69 13.70
N LEU A 562 -29.53 -13.15 14.84
CA LEU A 562 -28.99 -12.25 15.87
C LEU A 562 -27.86 -11.37 15.30
N PRO A 563 -27.69 -10.14 15.80
CA PRO A 563 -26.69 -9.20 15.29
C PRO A 563 -25.27 -9.79 15.29
N LEU A 564 -24.45 -9.38 14.31
CA LEU A 564 -23.02 -9.67 14.29
C LEU A 564 -22.25 -8.67 15.16
N ILE A 565 -21.32 -9.15 15.98
CA ILE A 565 -20.29 -8.35 16.64
C ILE A 565 -19.03 -8.43 15.79
N HIS A 566 -18.49 -7.29 15.39
CA HIS A 566 -17.16 -7.15 14.77
C HIS A 566 -16.18 -6.64 15.83
N LEU A 567 -15.57 -7.59 16.52
CA LEU A 567 -14.63 -7.34 17.61
C LEU A 567 -13.20 -7.24 17.06
N TYR A 568 -12.61 -6.06 17.13
CA TYR A 568 -11.17 -5.95 16.93
C TYR A 568 -10.43 -6.25 18.22
N LEU A 569 -9.34 -7.01 18.12
CA LEU A 569 -8.52 -7.38 19.27
C LEU A 569 -7.05 -7.62 18.90
N PHE A 570 -6.18 -7.46 19.88
CA PHE A 570 -4.80 -7.89 19.78
C PHE A 570 -4.61 -9.34 20.25
N GLN A 571 -3.71 -10.04 19.56
CA GLN A 571 -3.32 -11.40 19.87
C GLN A 571 -1.80 -11.52 19.84
N THR A 572 -1.22 -12.19 20.84
CA THR A 572 0.19 -12.58 20.81
C THR A 572 0.42 -13.59 19.72
N LYS A 573 1.60 -13.61 19.11
CA LYS A 573 1.92 -14.59 18.06
C LYS A 573 1.99 -16.01 18.64
N PHE A 574 1.27 -16.96 18.04
CA PHE A 574 1.36 -18.39 18.35
C PHE A 574 2.11 -19.15 17.25
N ALA A 575 2.30 -20.46 17.44
CA ALA A 575 3.02 -21.32 16.49
C ALA A 575 2.18 -21.61 15.25
N SER A 576 0.86 -21.76 15.41
CA SER A 576 -0.09 -21.95 14.31
C SER A 576 -1.23 -20.94 14.36
N GLU A 577 -1.88 -20.71 13.22
CA GLU A 577 -3.08 -19.88 13.15
C GLU A 577 -4.26 -20.50 13.91
N GLU A 578 -4.35 -21.83 13.92
CA GLU A 578 -5.40 -22.56 14.64
C GLU A 578 -5.33 -22.29 16.15
N GLU A 579 -4.12 -22.24 16.72
CA GLU A 579 -3.90 -21.83 18.12
C GLU A 579 -4.32 -20.38 18.35
N GLU A 580 -4.01 -19.47 17.42
CA GLU A 580 -4.43 -18.05 17.52
C GLU A 580 -5.96 -17.93 17.53
N ILE A 581 -6.64 -18.66 16.64
CA ILE A 581 -8.10 -18.67 16.55
C ILE A 581 -8.72 -19.27 17.81
N GLN A 582 -8.17 -20.39 18.30
CA GLN A 582 -8.67 -21.06 19.50
C GLN A 582 -8.56 -20.16 20.72
N GLU A 583 -7.41 -19.51 20.95
CA GLU A 583 -7.21 -18.57 22.05
C GLU A 583 -8.13 -17.34 21.92
N ILE A 584 -8.35 -16.83 20.70
CA ILE A 584 -9.33 -15.75 20.45
C ILE A 584 -10.74 -16.19 20.86
N CYS A 585 -11.18 -17.39 20.46
CA CYS A 585 -12.48 -17.95 20.81
C CYS A 585 -12.63 -18.14 22.33
N GLU A 586 -11.59 -18.65 23.02
CA GLU A 586 -11.59 -18.85 24.47
C GLU A 586 -11.71 -17.53 25.22
N ARG A 587 -10.92 -16.53 24.83
CA ARG A 587 -11.00 -15.18 25.43
C ARG A 587 -12.37 -14.54 25.20
N ILE A 588 -12.94 -14.67 23.99
CA ILE A 588 -14.30 -14.18 23.71
C ILE A 588 -15.31 -14.91 24.60
N SER A 589 -15.21 -16.23 24.70
CA SER A 589 -16.12 -17.06 25.51
C SER A 589 -16.15 -16.62 26.97
N GLN A 590 -14.97 -16.35 27.53
CA GLN A 590 -14.82 -15.90 28.92
C GLN A 590 -15.53 -14.55 29.16
N HIS A 591 -15.34 -13.59 28.25
CA HIS A 591 -15.86 -12.23 28.44
C HIS A 591 -17.34 -12.09 28.07
N ILE A 592 -17.82 -12.84 27.08
CA ILE A 592 -19.24 -12.83 26.70
C ILE A 592 -20.10 -13.70 27.63
N GLY A 593 -19.46 -14.60 28.40
CA GLY A 593 -20.13 -15.47 29.36
C GLY A 593 -20.85 -16.67 28.75
N ALA A 594 -20.51 -17.06 27.51
CA ALA A 594 -21.03 -18.24 26.83
C ALA A 594 -19.97 -18.87 25.92
N PRO A 595 -20.00 -20.20 25.68
CA PRO A 595 -19.08 -20.83 24.74
C PRO A 595 -19.19 -20.23 23.34
N VAL A 596 -18.07 -19.78 22.80
CA VAL A 596 -17.91 -19.33 21.41
C VAL A 596 -16.89 -20.25 20.77
N LYS A 597 -17.32 -20.97 19.73
CA LYS A 597 -16.47 -21.89 18.97
C LYS A 597 -16.46 -21.47 17.51
N PHE A 598 -15.31 -21.62 16.87
CA PHE A 598 -15.11 -21.23 15.49
C PHE A 598 -15.97 -22.04 14.51
N ASP A 599 -16.22 -23.31 14.81
CA ASP A 599 -16.99 -24.27 14.00
C ASP A 599 -18.50 -24.26 14.29
N ASP A 600 -18.97 -23.40 15.19
CA ASP A 600 -20.38 -23.29 15.52
C ASP A 600 -21.16 -22.60 14.37
N PRO A 601 -22.06 -23.32 13.67
CA PRO A 601 -22.81 -22.77 12.55
C PRO A 601 -23.82 -21.68 12.97
N GLU A 602 -24.24 -21.61 14.23
CA GLU A 602 -25.15 -20.57 14.71
C GLU A 602 -24.44 -19.22 14.89
N LEU A 603 -23.14 -19.25 15.16
CA LEU A 603 -22.34 -18.05 15.39
C LEU A 603 -21.85 -17.40 14.10
N ASP A 604 -21.82 -18.12 12.97
CA ASP A 604 -21.38 -17.57 11.67
C ASP A 604 -20.01 -16.88 11.80
N MET A 605 -19.10 -17.52 12.56
CA MET A 605 -17.87 -16.90 13.05
C MET A 605 -16.81 -16.81 11.96
N GLN A 606 -16.14 -15.66 11.89
CA GLN A 606 -14.98 -15.42 11.04
C GLN A 606 -13.90 -14.69 11.84
N VAL A 607 -12.67 -15.17 11.78
CA VAL A 607 -11.51 -14.50 12.39
C VAL A 607 -10.57 -14.08 11.28
N ARG A 608 -10.34 -12.78 11.15
CA ARG A 608 -9.50 -12.22 10.08
C ARG A 608 -8.29 -11.53 10.66
N PHE A 609 -7.11 -11.90 10.16
CA PHE A 609 -5.89 -11.13 10.39
C PHE A 609 -6.00 -9.76 9.70
N VAL A 610 -5.77 -8.69 10.48
CA VAL A 610 -5.82 -7.31 9.99
C VAL A 610 -4.42 -6.82 9.64
N ARG A 611 -3.49 -6.88 10.61
CA ARG A 611 -2.10 -6.44 10.44
C ARG A 611 -1.18 -6.91 11.56
N LEU A 612 0.11 -6.88 11.29
CA LEU A 612 1.15 -6.93 12.33
C LEU A 612 1.24 -5.57 13.02
N VAL A 613 1.21 -5.56 14.35
CA VAL A 613 1.27 -4.34 15.17
C VAL A 613 2.68 -4.13 15.68
N ALA A 614 3.30 -5.20 16.17
CA ALA A 614 4.69 -5.28 16.61
C ALA A 614 5.18 -6.73 16.35
N PRO A 615 6.50 -7.01 16.42
CA PRO A 615 7.04 -8.33 16.07
C PRO A 615 6.36 -9.54 16.73
N LYS A 616 5.81 -9.37 17.94
CA LYS A 616 5.11 -10.42 18.71
C LYS A 616 3.60 -10.19 18.85
N LYS A 617 3.03 -9.18 18.19
CA LYS A 617 1.65 -8.71 18.39
C LYS A 617 0.94 -8.52 17.05
N LYS A 618 -0.12 -9.29 16.83
CA LYS A 618 -1.01 -9.22 15.67
C LYS A 618 -2.32 -8.54 16.06
N MET A 619 -2.99 -7.95 15.08
CA MET A 619 -4.35 -7.42 15.20
C MET A 619 -5.29 -8.29 14.38
N PHE A 620 -6.42 -8.66 14.97
CA PHE A 620 -7.48 -9.46 14.35
C PHE A 620 -8.83 -8.73 14.42
N CYS A 621 -9.74 -9.12 13.53
CA CYS A 621 -11.17 -8.84 13.60
C CYS A 621 -11.90 -10.17 13.70
N ALA A 622 -12.52 -10.45 14.85
CA ALA A 622 -13.43 -11.56 15.05
C ALA A 622 -14.87 -11.08 14.80
N SER A 623 -15.52 -11.64 13.78
CA SER A 623 -16.92 -11.37 13.44
C SER A 623 -17.76 -12.58 13.81
N PHE A 624 -18.76 -12.44 14.68
CA PHE A 624 -19.60 -13.56 15.13
C PHE A 624 -20.96 -13.06 15.63
N ARG A 625 -22.00 -13.88 15.56
CA ARG A 625 -23.33 -13.54 16.07
C ARG A 625 -23.33 -13.57 17.58
N ILE A 626 -24.11 -12.69 18.20
CA ILE A 626 -24.36 -12.76 19.64
C ILE A 626 -24.98 -14.14 19.95
N PRO A 627 -24.43 -14.94 20.88
CA PRO A 627 -25.04 -16.20 21.28
C PRO A 627 -26.46 -15.98 21.83
N ALA A 628 -27.42 -16.82 21.44
CA ALA A 628 -28.81 -16.70 21.89
C ALA A 628 -28.95 -16.77 23.42
N SER A 629 -28.13 -17.63 24.06
CA SER A 629 -28.04 -17.75 25.53
C SER A 629 -27.60 -16.47 26.22
N VAL A 630 -26.89 -15.57 25.53
CA VAL A 630 -26.45 -14.27 26.03
C VAL A 630 -27.48 -13.20 25.70
N ALA A 631 -27.91 -13.11 24.43
CA ALA A 631 -28.84 -12.09 23.95
C ALA A 631 -30.18 -12.08 24.72
N PHE A 632 -30.69 -13.27 25.05
CA PHE A 632 -31.99 -13.46 25.69
C PHE A 632 -31.93 -13.76 27.19
N ALA A 633 -30.72 -13.76 27.77
CA ALA A 633 -30.56 -13.91 29.22
C ALA A 633 -31.36 -12.86 29.99
N GLN A 634 -31.74 -13.16 31.23
CA GLN A 634 -32.24 -12.10 32.11
C GLN A 634 -31.15 -11.03 32.30
N PRO A 635 -31.49 -9.73 32.12
CA PRO A 635 -30.54 -8.62 32.16
C PRO A 635 -29.68 -8.57 33.42
#